data_AF-A0A378P3V0-F1
#
_entry.id   AF-A0A378P3V0-F1
#
_cell.length_a   1.000
_cell.length_b   1.000
_cell.length_c   1.000
_cell.angle_alpha   90.00
_cell.angle_beta   90.00
_cell.angle_gamma   90.00
#
_symmetry.space_group_name_H-M   'P 1'
#
loop_
_entity.id
_entity.type
_entity.pdbx_description
1 polymer ?
#
loop_
_entity_poly.entity_id
_entity_poly.type
_entity_poly.pdbx_seq_one_letter_code
_entity_poly.pdbx_strand_id
1 'polypeptide(L)'
;MNKLKLNNNEDDKKIITFTINKEIKESLREILLNSEKYNLKKKTDWVNEAIIMLKENPDYKEMVLNAEGNSENFVFDKIYMTFKQRCFFSDMRNEVVKEYPDIRGPQTAIIRAAILSRMMRKK
;
A
#
# COMPACT_ATOMS: atom_id res chain seq x y z
N MET A 1 -6.28 -25.59 33.54
CA MET A 1 -6.16 -25.17 32.13
C MET A 1 -6.47 -23.69 32.01
N ASN A 2 -5.45 -22.82 31.93
CA ASN A 2 -5.68 -21.44 31.55
C ASN A 2 -5.99 -21.39 30.06
N LYS A 3 -7.25 -21.11 29.71
CA LYS A 3 -7.61 -20.77 28.33
C LYS A 3 -6.89 -19.47 27.99
N LEU A 4 -5.88 -19.54 27.13
CA LEU A 4 -5.35 -18.37 26.42
C LEU A 4 -6.55 -17.67 25.76
N LYS A 5 -6.97 -16.54 26.32
CA LYS A 5 -7.87 -15.62 25.61
C LYS A 5 -7.07 -15.10 24.43
N LEU A 6 -7.34 -15.63 23.24
CA LEU A 6 -6.92 -14.99 22.00
C LEU A 6 -7.58 -13.61 22.01
N ASN A 7 -6.77 -12.57 22.25
CA ASN A 7 -7.23 -11.21 22.08
C ASN A 7 -7.69 -11.06 20.64
N ASN A 8 -8.92 -10.61 20.42
CA ASN A 8 -9.41 -10.25 19.10
C ASN A 8 -8.62 -9.00 18.64
N ASN A 9 -7.43 -9.23 18.10
CA ASN A 9 -6.46 -8.22 17.63
C ASN A 9 -6.91 -7.53 16.32
N GLU A 10 -8.22 -7.46 16.05
CA GLU A 10 -8.74 -6.90 14.81
C GLU A 10 -8.34 -5.43 14.64
N ASP A 11 -8.28 -4.68 15.75
CA ASP A 11 -7.89 -3.27 15.79
C ASP A 11 -6.38 -3.04 15.93
N ASP A 12 -5.57 -4.11 16.09
CA ASP A 12 -4.11 -3.99 16.22
C ASP A 12 -3.50 -3.57 14.88
N LYS A 13 -3.06 -2.31 14.85
CA LYS A 13 -2.42 -1.69 13.70
C LYS A 13 -0.92 -1.95 13.75
N LYS A 14 -0.38 -2.61 12.72
CA LYS A 14 1.06 -2.76 12.53
C LYS A 14 1.58 -1.77 11.50
N ILE A 15 2.79 -1.28 11.75
CA ILE A 15 3.51 -0.40 10.83
C ILE A 15 4.03 -1.24 9.67
N ILE A 16 3.72 -0.80 8.45
CA ILE A 16 4.33 -1.31 7.22
C ILE A 16 5.22 -0.21 6.66
N THR A 17 6.51 -0.48 6.60
CA THR A 17 7.51 0.41 6.01
C THR A 17 7.76 0.02 4.56
N PHE A 18 7.88 1.00 3.70
CA PHE A 18 8.15 0.81 2.27
C PHE A 18 9.01 1.97 1.76
N THR A 19 9.54 1.83 0.54
CA THR A 19 10.25 2.91 -0.14
C THR A 19 9.43 3.45 -1.30
N ILE A 20 9.53 4.75 -1.58
CA ILE A 20 8.81 5.42 -2.66
C ILE A 20 9.68 6.53 -3.23
N ASN A 21 9.47 6.88 -4.50
CA ASN A 21 10.12 8.05 -5.10
C ASN A 21 9.78 9.31 -4.29
N LYS A 22 10.81 10.12 -3.99
CA LYS A 22 10.67 11.38 -3.26
C LYS A 22 9.63 12.31 -3.88
N GLU A 23 9.61 12.45 -5.20
CA GLU A 23 8.65 13.30 -5.91
C GLU A 23 7.22 12.79 -5.74
N ILE A 24 6.99 11.48 -5.90
CA ILE A 24 5.67 10.87 -5.66
C ILE A 24 5.23 11.09 -4.20
N LYS A 25 6.15 10.98 -3.24
CA LYS A 25 5.86 11.23 -1.82
C LYS A 25 5.42 12.67 -1.56
N GLU A 26 6.11 13.64 -2.15
CA GLU A 26 5.75 15.06 -2.04
C GLU A 26 4.43 15.35 -2.75
N SER A 27 4.20 14.81 -3.95
CA SER A 27 2.90 14.96 -4.63
C SER A 27 1.75 14.34 -3.84
N LEU A 28 1.93 13.17 -3.22
CA LEU A 28 0.94 12.60 -2.32
C LEU A 28 0.68 13.52 -1.11
N ARG A 29 1.74 14.11 -0.54
CA ARG A 29 1.62 15.07 0.57
C ARG A 29 0.77 16.27 0.15
N GLU A 30 1.00 16.84 -1.02
CA GLU A 30 0.21 17.96 -1.56
C GLU A 30 -1.24 17.59 -1.80
N ILE A 31 -1.52 16.41 -2.39
CA ILE A 31 -2.89 15.90 -2.57
C ILE A 31 -3.62 15.82 -1.23
N LEU A 32 -2.95 15.33 -0.18
CA LEU A 32 -3.53 15.21 1.15
C LEU A 32 -3.74 16.56 1.83
N LEU A 33 -2.89 17.55 1.57
CA LEU A 33 -3.06 18.91 2.09
C LEU A 33 -4.23 19.63 1.41
N ASN A 34 -4.46 19.36 0.13
CA ASN A 34 -5.51 20.00 -0.68
C ASN A 34 -6.82 19.18 -0.75
N SER A 35 -6.93 18.10 0.02
CA SER A 35 -8.11 17.25 0.03
C SER A 35 -9.12 17.71 1.09
N GLU A 36 -10.42 17.70 0.74
CA GLU A 36 -11.50 17.94 1.71
C GLU A 36 -11.74 16.73 2.64
N LYS A 37 -11.55 15.50 2.12
CA LYS A 37 -11.82 14.25 2.85
C LYS A 37 -10.63 13.70 3.66
N TYR A 38 -9.40 13.94 3.20
CA TYR A 38 -8.16 13.44 3.77
C TYR A 38 -7.27 14.57 4.29
N ASN A 39 -6.28 14.21 5.10
CA ASN A 39 -5.20 15.07 5.56
C ASN A 39 -3.97 14.21 5.87
N LEU A 40 -2.87 14.81 6.32
CA LEU A 40 -1.64 14.08 6.63
C LEU A 40 -1.82 12.99 7.70
N LYS A 41 -2.76 13.15 8.65
CA LYS A 41 -3.08 12.12 9.65
C LYS A 41 -3.84 10.94 9.04
N LYS A 42 -4.61 11.18 7.97
CA LYS A 42 -5.37 10.17 7.21
C LYS A 42 -4.62 9.61 5.99
N LYS A 43 -3.32 9.88 5.83
CA LYS A 43 -2.49 9.30 4.75
C LYS A 43 -2.63 7.78 4.69
N THR A 44 -2.55 7.14 5.84
CA THR A 44 -2.68 5.68 5.95
C THR A 44 -4.01 5.18 5.38
N ASP A 45 -5.12 5.83 5.72
CA ASP A 45 -6.44 5.44 5.26
C ASP A 45 -6.54 5.62 3.73
N TRP A 46 -6.02 6.74 3.22
CA TRP A 46 -5.94 7.00 1.79
C TRP A 46 -5.15 5.91 1.04
N VAL A 47 -3.99 5.50 1.56
CA VAL A 47 -3.17 4.46 0.92
C VAL A 47 -3.82 3.09 1.02
N ASN A 48 -4.42 2.73 2.16
CA ASN A 48 -5.11 1.45 2.32
C ASN A 48 -6.31 1.32 1.38
N GLU A 49 -7.09 2.39 1.21
CA GLU A 49 -8.15 2.44 0.21
C GLU A 49 -7.59 2.37 -1.22
N ALA A 50 -6.46 3.02 -1.50
CA ALA A 50 -5.81 2.94 -2.81
C ALA A 50 -5.39 1.51 -3.16
N ILE A 51 -4.95 0.72 -2.17
CA ILE A 51 -4.59 -0.70 -2.34
C ILE A 51 -5.83 -1.52 -2.71
N ILE A 52 -6.97 -1.27 -2.05
CA ILE A 52 -8.25 -1.93 -2.38
C ILE A 52 -8.64 -1.57 -3.82
N MET A 53 -8.63 -0.29 -4.16
CA MET A 53 -8.95 0.21 -5.51
C MET A 53 -8.01 -0.33 -6.59
N LEU A 54 -6.74 -0.57 -6.26
CA LEU A 54 -5.78 -1.18 -7.17
C LEU A 54 -6.19 -2.62 -7.48
N LYS A 55 -6.54 -3.42 -6.45
CA LYS A 55 -6.93 -4.83 -6.62
C LYS A 55 -8.20 -5.01 -7.47
N GLU A 56 -9.08 -4.01 -7.51
CA GLU A 56 -10.26 -3.99 -8.37
C GLU A 56 -9.93 -3.79 -9.85
N ASN A 57 -8.72 -3.33 -10.19
CA ASN A 57 -8.30 -3.17 -11.58
C ASN A 57 -7.90 -4.56 -12.16
N PRO A 58 -8.43 -4.97 -13.33
CA PRO A 58 -8.06 -6.24 -13.97
C PRO A 58 -6.54 -6.40 -14.20
N ASP A 59 -5.86 -5.29 -14.53
CA ASP A 59 -4.45 -5.27 -14.92
C ASP A 59 -3.52 -4.97 -13.74
N TYR A 60 -4.03 -5.01 -12.50
CA TYR A 60 -3.28 -4.52 -11.34
C TYR A 60 -1.94 -5.23 -11.15
N LYS A 61 -1.82 -6.52 -11.47
CA LYS A 61 -0.57 -7.26 -11.31
C LYS A 61 0.51 -6.68 -12.21
N GLU A 62 0.19 -6.35 -13.46
CA GLU A 62 1.11 -5.70 -14.39
C GLU A 62 1.49 -4.31 -13.90
N MET A 63 0.53 -3.54 -13.36
CA MET A 63 0.82 -2.25 -12.72
C MET A 63 1.81 -2.39 -11.55
N VAL A 64 1.70 -3.48 -10.77
CA VAL A 64 2.63 -3.78 -9.68
C VAL A 64 4.01 -4.11 -10.21
N LEU A 65 4.12 -4.93 -11.26
CA LEU A 65 5.40 -5.22 -11.92
C LEU A 65 6.06 -3.94 -12.45
N ASN A 66 5.29 -3.05 -13.07
CA ASN A 66 5.80 -1.77 -13.59
C ASN A 66 6.20 -0.78 -12.48
N ALA A 67 5.64 -0.94 -11.27
CA ALA A 67 6.06 -0.18 -10.09
C ALA A 67 7.25 -0.82 -9.35
N GLU A 68 7.66 -2.02 -9.78
CA GLU A 68 8.93 -2.62 -9.39
C GLU A 68 10.07 -1.74 -9.90
N GLY A 69 10.98 -1.39 -9.02
CA GLY A 69 12.11 -0.55 -9.35
C GLY A 69 12.93 -0.27 -8.12
N ASN A 70 14.15 0.23 -8.34
CA ASN A 70 15.00 0.84 -7.34
C ASN A 70 15.66 2.04 -7.99
N SER A 71 15.42 3.22 -7.43
CA SER A 71 16.07 4.48 -7.82
C SER A 71 16.79 5.05 -6.60
N GLU A 72 17.89 5.76 -6.82
CA GLU A 72 18.60 6.51 -5.78
C GLU A 72 17.68 7.55 -5.10
N ASN A 73 16.61 7.97 -5.78
CA ASN A 73 15.63 8.94 -5.27
C ASN A 73 14.55 8.32 -4.37
N PHE A 74 14.72 7.06 -3.95
CA PHE A 74 13.77 6.40 -3.08
C PHE A 74 14.01 6.73 -1.62
N VAL A 75 12.94 7.15 -0.94
CA VAL A 75 12.93 7.47 0.48
C VAL A 75 11.99 6.52 1.21
N PHE A 76 12.29 6.27 2.49
CA PHE A 76 11.40 5.49 3.34
C PHE A 76 10.12 6.26 3.67
N ASP A 77 9.03 5.51 3.73
CA ASP A 77 7.77 5.95 4.31
C ASP A 77 7.06 4.79 5.01
N LYS A 78 6.00 5.11 5.74
CA LYS A 78 5.22 4.15 6.52
C LYS A 78 3.72 4.38 6.44
N ILE A 79 2.98 3.29 6.53
CA ILE A 79 1.53 3.23 6.73
C ILE A 79 1.21 2.25 7.87
N TYR A 80 -0.03 2.29 8.34
CA TYR A 80 -0.50 1.38 9.38
C TYR A 80 -1.62 0.51 8.81
N MET A 81 -1.55 -0.79 9.04
CA MET A 81 -2.58 -1.72 8.59
C MET A 81 -3.15 -2.48 9.78
N THR A 82 -4.47 -2.61 9.86
CA THR A 82 -5.16 -3.55 10.76
C THR A 82 -4.86 -4.99 10.37
N PHE A 83 -5.23 -5.96 11.22
CA PHE A 83 -5.04 -7.38 10.88
C PHE A 83 -5.74 -7.76 9.57
N LYS A 84 -7.01 -7.37 9.40
CA LYS A 84 -7.80 -7.63 8.19
C LYS A 84 -7.15 -7.05 6.92
N GLN A 85 -6.64 -5.82 7.00
CA GLN A 85 -5.93 -5.19 5.89
C GLN A 85 -4.63 -5.93 5.54
N ARG A 86 -3.89 -6.43 6.55
CA ARG A 86 -2.68 -7.22 6.31
C ARG A 86 -2.97 -8.58 5.67
N CYS A 87 -4.06 -9.24 6.05
CA CYS A 87 -4.49 -10.48 5.39
C CYS A 87 -4.78 -10.23 3.92
N PHE A 88 -5.65 -9.25 3.61
CA PHE A 88 -5.96 -8.85 2.24
C PHE A 88 -4.70 -8.50 1.44
N PHE A 89 -3.81 -7.70 2.02
CA PHE A 89 -2.55 -7.31 1.40
C PHE A 89 -1.60 -8.49 1.17
N SER A 90 -1.59 -9.47 2.09
CA SER A 90 -0.81 -10.70 1.95
C SER A 90 -1.33 -11.58 0.81
N ASP A 91 -2.65 -11.69 0.66
CA ASP A 91 -3.27 -12.45 -0.43
C ASP A 91 -2.94 -11.82 -1.79
N MET A 92 -3.09 -10.50 -1.89
CA MET A 92 -2.71 -9.74 -3.08
C MET A 92 -1.23 -9.91 -3.43
N ARG A 93 -0.33 -9.89 -2.42
CA ARG A 93 1.11 -10.17 -2.60
C ARG A 93 1.34 -11.58 -3.15
N ASN A 94 0.68 -12.58 -2.59
CA ASN A 94 0.84 -13.97 -3.02
C ASN A 94 0.38 -14.16 -4.47
N GLU A 95 -0.70 -13.50 -4.87
CA GLU A 95 -1.16 -13.52 -6.26
C GLU A 95 -0.17 -12.87 -7.23
N VAL A 96 0.44 -11.73 -6.85
CA VAL A 96 1.47 -11.07 -7.66
C VAL A 96 2.70 -11.96 -7.79
N VAL A 97 3.19 -12.53 -6.69
CA VAL A 97 4.38 -13.41 -6.72
C VAL A 97 4.13 -14.68 -7.51
N LYS A 98 2.89 -15.20 -7.51
CA LYS A 98 2.52 -16.36 -8.33
C LYS A 98 2.60 -16.03 -9.83
N GLU A 99 2.21 -14.83 -10.23
CA GLU A 99 2.27 -14.36 -11.62
C GLU A 99 3.69 -13.98 -12.04
N TYR A 100 4.43 -13.30 -11.16
CA TYR A 100 5.78 -12.80 -11.38
C TYR A 100 6.72 -13.30 -10.27
N PRO A 101 7.22 -14.54 -10.35
CA PRO A 101 8.05 -15.13 -9.30
C PRO A 101 9.35 -14.36 -9.00
N ASP A 102 9.89 -13.67 -9.99
CA ASP A 102 11.16 -12.95 -9.91
C ASP A 102 11.03 -11.50 -9.35
N ILE A 103 9.82 -11.05 -9.04
CA ILE A 103 9.57 -9.69 -8.56
C ILE A 103 10.31 -9.41 -7.24
N ARG A 104 11.08 -8.32 -7.20
CA ARG A 104 11.80 -7.91 -6.00
C ARG A 104 11.00 -6.91 -5.18
N GLY A 105 10.75 -7.27 -3.91
CA GLY A 105 10.02 -6.41 -2.96
C GLY A 105 8.54 -6.19 -3.33
N PRO A 106 7.75 -7.26 -3.54
CA PRO A 106 6.36 -7.16 -4.01
C PRO A 106 5.47 -6.30 -3.12
N GLN A 107 5.69 -6.30 -1.80
CA GLN A 107 4.93 -5.46 -0.88
C GLN A 107 5.11 -3.96 -1.19
N THR A 108 6.36 -3.54 -1.37
CA THR A 108 6.68 -2.16 -1.71
C THR A 108 6.12 -1.80 -3.09
N ALA A 109 6.26 -2.69 -4.07
CA ALA A 109 5.74 -2.49 -5.41
C ALA A 109 4.21 -2.31 -5.42
N ILE A 110 3.46 -3.11 -4.63
CA ILE A 110 2.00 -2.97 -4.48
C ILE A 110 1.63 -1.59 -3.94
N ILE A 111 2.30 -1.14 -2.87
CA ILE A 111 1.98 0.16 -2.27
C ILE A 111 2.28 1.30 -3.25
N ARG A 112 3.40 1.24 -3.99
CA ARG A 112 3.73 2.22 -5.02
C ARG A 112 2.71 2.24 -6.15
N ALA A 113 2.37 1.07 -6.70
CA ALA A 113 1.37 0.94 -7.75
C ALA A 113 0.02 1.49 -7.30
N ALA A 114 -0.37 1.24 -6.04
CA ALA A 114 -1.64 1.72 -5.50
C ALA A 114 -1.67 3.26 -5.42
N ILE A 115 -0.59 3.85 -4.91
CA ILE A 115 -0.44 5.32 -4.84
C ILE A 115 -0.48 5.93 -6.23
N LEU A 116 0.36 5.43 -7.15
CA LEU A 116 0.45 5.92 -8.52
C LEU A 116 -0.88 5.78 -9.27
N SER A 117 -1.50 4.60 -9.22
CA SER A 117 -2.79 4.32 -9.85
C SER A 117 -3.86 5.30 -9.37
N ARG A 118 -3.96 5.51 -8.05
CA ARG A 118 -4.96 6.43 -7.49
C ARG A 118 -4.65 7.90 -7.82
N MET A 119 -3.39 8.31 -7.88
CA MET A 119 -2.99 9.66 -8.28
C MET A 119 -3.29 9.96 -9.75
N MET A 120 -3.19 8.96 -10.63
CA MET A 120 -3.44 9.10 -12.07
C MET A 120 -4.93 9.02 -12.46
N ARG A 121 -5.82 8.57 -11.55
CA ARG A 121 -7.26 8.63 -11.80
C ARG A 121 -7.67 10.09 -11.92
N LYS A 122 -8.10 10.49 -13.13
CA LYS A 122 -8.73 11.80 -13.36
C LYS A 122 -9.95 11.92 -12.42
N LYS A 123 -10.02 13.04 -11.70
CA LYS A 123 -11.18 13.38 -10.85
C LYS A 123 -12.42 13.56 -11.71
#